data_AF-A0A527GBC6-F1
#
_entry.id   AF-A0A527GBC6-F1
#
_cell.length_a   1.000
_cell.length_b   1.000
_cell.length_c   1.000
_cell.angle_alpha   90.00
_cell.angle_beta   90.00
_cell.angle_gamma   90.00
#
_symmetry.space_group_name_H-M   'P 1'
#
loop_
_entity.id
_entity.type
_entity.pdbx_description
1 polymer ?
#
loop_
_entity_poly.entity_id
_entity_poly.type
_entity_poly.pdbx_seq_one_letter_code
_entity_poly.pdbx_strand_id
1 'polypeptide(L)'
;MRRTSLANSQTRYACGLSALTTDEPDMEAFAKAIALEAAAIDAGFALLFFSQSLVEASALSQALMTHAPALHHAGCSTAGEITPQGLEDGHVLAMLLPSTAFTAVSVMVENLSSSGMDRITGEVETLR
;
A
#
# COMPACT_ATOMS: atom_id res chain seq x y z
N MET A 1 11.52 -18.16 19.95
CA MET A 1 10.76 -16.90 19.95
C MET A 1 9.46 -17.18 19.22
N ARG A 2 8.30 -17.13 19.89
CA ARG A 2 7.01 -17.43 19.23
C ARG A 2 6.63 -16.22 18.38
N ARG A 3 6.59 -16.41 17.06
CA ARG A 3 6.14 -15.40 16.10
C ARG A 3 4.65 -15.16 16.35
N THR A 4 4.27 -13.94 16.71
CA THR A 4 2.85 -13.57 16.77
C THR A 4 2.36 -13.46 15.34
N SER A 5 1.38 -14.29 14.94
CA SER A 5 0.77 -14.20 13.61
C SER A 5 0.20 -12.80 13.42
N LEU A 6 0.45 -12.21 12.26
CA LEU A 6 0.03 -10.86 11.89
C LEU A 6 -1.31 -10.85 11.15
N ALA A 7 -2.06 -11.97 11.16
CA ALA A 7 -3.34 -12.13 10.46
C ALA A 7 -4.21 -10.88 10.60
N ASN A 8 -4.21 -10.05 9.55
CA ASN A 8 -4.90 -8.76 9.44
C ASN A 8 -4.77 -7.84 10.66
N SER A 9 -3.53 -7.59 11.12
CA SER A 9 -3.30 -6.63 12.19
C SER A 9 -3.45 -5.19 11.68
N GLN A 10 -4.04 -4.32 12.50
CA GLN A 10 -4.34 -2.93 12.16
C GLN A 10 -3.82 -1.99 13.26
N THR A 11 -3.18 -0.90 12.86
CA THR A 11 -2.74 0.18 13.77
C THR A 11 -3.14 1.54 13.21
N ARG A 12 -3.76 2.38 14.05
CA ARG A 12 -4.02 3.79 13.74
C ARG A 12 -3.01 4.67 14.46
N TYR A 13 -2.41 5.60 13.74
CA TYR A 13 -1.42 6.53 14.28
C TYR A 13 -2.06 7.88 14.62
N ALA A 14 -1.42 8.63 15.53
CA ALA A 14 -1.91 9.94 15.95
C ALA A 14 -1.96 10.99 14.81
N CYS A 15 -1.23 10.77 13.72
CA CYS A 15 -1.30 11.58 12.50
C CYS A 15 -2.49 11.23 11.58
N GLY A 16 -3.34 10.28 11.96
CA GLY A 16 -4.51 9.84 11.18
C GLY A 16 -4.22 8.68 10.21
N LEU A 17 -2.95 8.41 9.88
CA LEU A 17 -2.57 7.27 9.06
C LEU A 17 -2.98 5.96 9.71
N SER A 18 -3.42 5.00 8.89
CA SER A 18 -3.68 3.63 9.35
C SER A 18 -2.82 2.63 8.59
N ALA A 19 -2.22 1.68 9.30
CA ALA A 19 -1.44 0.61 8.73
C ALA A 19 -2.14 -0.73 8.95
N LEU A 20 -2.28 -1.52 7.89
CA LEU A 20 -2.75 -2.90 7.93
C LEU A 20 -1.60 -3.82 7.51
N THR A 21 -1.47 -4.96 8.15
CA THR A 21 -0.50 -5.99 7.77
C THR A 21 -1.13 -7.37 7.74
N THR A 22 -0.57 -8.27 6.92
CA THR A 22 -0.91 -9.69 6.92
C THR A 22 0.30 -10.54 6.56
N ASP A 23 0.45 -11.72 7.17
CA ASP A 23 1.36 -12.79 6.75
C ASP A 23 0.63 -13.94 6.03
N GLU A 24 -0.65 -13.75 5.68
CA GLU A 24 -1.48 -14.73 4.99
C GLU A 24 -1.60 -14.42 3.49
N PRO A 25 -1.57 -15.44 2.61
CA PRO A 25 -1.69 -15.26 1.15
C PRO A 25 -3.14 -15.01 0.67
N ASP A 26 -4.06 -14.60 1.55
CA ASP A 26 -5.46 -14.31 1.21
C ASP A 26 -5.67 -12.81 0.93
N MET A 27 -5.44 -12.41 -0.33
CA MET A 27 -5.59 -11.01 -0.75
C MET A 27 -7.05 -10.55 -0.83
N GLU A 28 -8.00 -11.47 -0.95
CA GLU A 28 -9.41 -11.14 -0.94
C GLU A 28 -9.83 -10.67 0.46
N ALA A 29 -9.40 -11.40 1.50
CA ALA A 29 -9.61 -10.99 2.89
C ALA A 29 -8.88 -9.68 3.20
N PHE A 30 -7.62 -9.56 2.78
CA PHE A 30 -6.82 -8.36 3.04
C PHE A 30 -7.39 -7.11 2.34
N ALA A 31 -7.80 -7.22 1.08
CA ALA A 31 -8.41 -6.11 0.33
C ALA A 31 -9.75 -5.67 0.93
N LYS A 32 -10.56 -6.59 1.48
CA LYS A 32 -11.77 -6.25 2.24
C LYS A 32 -11.43 -5.48 3.52
N ALA A 33 -10.40 -5.89 4.24
CA ALA A 33 -9.95 -5.19 5.44
C ALA A 33 -9.48 -3.76 5.10
N ILE A 34 -8.72 -3.61 4.00
CA ILE A 34 -8.33 -2.30 3.47
C ILE A 34 -9.55 -1.45 3.12
N ALA A 35 -10.55 -2.01 2.43
CA ALA A 35 -11.75 -1.28 2.04
C ALA A 35 -12.54 -0.77 3.27
N LEU A 36 -12.69 -1.63 4.28
CA LEU A 36 -13.37 -1.26 5.53
C LEU A 36 -12.63 -0.13 6.26
N GLU A 37 -11.30 -0.21 6.34
CA GLU A 37 -10.52 0.83 7.00
C GLU A 37 -10.48 2.13 6.21
N ALA A 38 -10.36 2.05 4.88
CA ALA A 38 -10.40 3.20 4.01
C ALA A 38 -11.71 3.98 4.17
N ALA A 39 -12.85 3.28 4.25
CA ALA A 39 -14.13 3.90 4.54
C ALA A 39 -14.19 4.51 5.96
N ALA A 40 -13.57 3.86 6.95
CA ALA A 40 -13.60 4.31 8.34
C ALA A 40 -12.80 5.60 8.59
N ILE A 41 -11.73 5.83 7.82
CA ILE A 41 -10.84 6.99 7.98
C ILE A 41 -10.92 7.98 6.82
N ASP A 42 -11.84 7.78 5.88
CA ASP A 42 -11.93 8.57 4.64
C ASP A 42 -10.60 8.60 3.87
N ALA A 43 -9.98 7.42 3.69
CA ALA A 43 -8.71 7.31 3.00
C ALA A 43 -8.86 7.56 1.50
N GLY A 44 -8.09 8.51 0.99
CA GLY A 44 -8.02 8.81 -0.45
C GLY A 44 -6.91 8.06 -1.19
N PHE A 45 -5.93 7.52 -0.46
CA PHE A 45 -4.76 6.87 -1.05
C PHE A 45 -4.19 5.76 -0.16
N ALA A 46 -3.65 4.71 -0.77
CA ALA A 46 -2.90 3.65 -0.09
C ALA A 46 -1.51 3.41 -0.71
N LEU A 47 -0.51 3.23 0.16
CA LEU A 47 0.82 2.75 -0.22
C LEU A 47 0.97 1.30 0.22
N LEU A 48 1.29 0.41 -0.71
CA LEU A 48 1.42 -1.01 -0.47
C LEU A 48 2.86 -1.49 -0.62
N PHE A 49 3.27 -2.34 0.32
CA PHE A 49 4.54 -3.07 0.28
C PHE A 49 4.22 -4.55 0.46
N PHE A 50 4.77 -5.41 -0.38
CA PHE A 50 4.47 -6.85 -0.34
C PHE A 50 5.68 -7.67 -0.78
N SER A 51 5.85 -8.85 -0.20
CA SER A 51 6.77 -9.83 -0.76
C SER A 51 6.15 -10.67 -1.86
N GLN A 52 6.90 -10.79 -2.96
CA GLN A 52 6.61 -11.71 -4.06
C GLN A 52 6.70 -13.19 -3.65
N SER A 53 7.35 -13.49 -2.51
CA SER A 53 7.37 -14.85 -1.96
C SER A 53 6.01 -15.25 -1.34
N LEU A 54 5.22 -14.26 -0.93
CA LEU A 54 3.88 -14.46 -0.35
C LEU A 54 2.77 -14.28 -1.41
N VAL A 55 2.87 -13.24 -2.24
CA VAL A 55 1.78 -12.83 -3.14
C VAL A 55 2.26 -12.26 -4.47
N GLU A 56 1.57 -12.64 -5.54
CA GLU A 56 1.71 -12.03 -6.85
C GLU A 56 1.09 -10.63 -6.90
N ALA A 57 1.80 -9.66 -7.50
CA ALA A 57 1.34 -8.28 -7.62
C ALA A 57 -0.05 -8.17 -8.30
N SER A 58 -0.30 -9.03 -9.29
CA SER A 58 -1.57 -9.07 -10.02
C SER A 58 -2.74 -9.50 -9.15
N ALA A 59 -2.55 -10.47 -8.25
CA ALA A 59 -3.58 -10.94 -7.34
C ALA A 59 -3.98 -9.84 -6.34
N LEU A 60 -2.99 -9.16 -5.76
CA LEU A 60 -3.23 -8.03 -4.87
C LEU A 60 -3.95 -6.88 -5.59
N SER A 61 -3.49 -6.49 -6.78
CA SER A 61 -4.13 -5.44 -7.58
C SER A 61 -5.58 -5.76 -7.94
N GLN A 62 -5.87 -7.01 -8.35
CA GLN A 62 -7.23 -7.45 -8.68
C GLN A 62 -8.16 -7.44 -7.47
N ALA A 63 -7.69 -7.89 -6.31
CA ALA A 63 -8.47 -7.87 -5.08
C ALA A 63 -8.80 -6.43 -4.65
N LEU A 64 -7.84 -5.50 -4.76
CA LEU A 64 -8.08 -4.08 -4.48
C LEU A 64 -9.08 -3.44 -5.46
N MET A 65 -8.95 -3.72 -6.76
CA MET A 65 -9.94 -3.25 -7.75
C MET A 65 -11.34 -3.77 -7.47
N THR A 66 -11.46 -4.96 -6.87
CA THR A 66 -12.76 -5.58 -6.56
C THR A 66 -13.37 -4.99 -5.29
N HIS A 67 -12.59 -4.86 -4.21
CA HIS A 67 -13.12 -4.50 -2.88
C HIS A 67 -12.97 -3.02 -2.53
N ALA A 68 -11.98 -2.33 -3.10
CA ALA A 68 -11.68 -0.92 -2.86
C ALA A 68 -11.51 -0.12 -4.18
N PRO A 69 -12.46 -0.18 -5.13
CA PRO A 69 -12.31 0.44 -6.46
C PRO A 69 -12.12 1.96 -6.45
N ALA A 70 -12.58 2.64 -5.39
CA ALA A 70 -12.43 4.09 -5.23
C ALA A 70 -11.11 4.50 -4.57
N LEU A 71 -10.33 3.55 -4.04
CA LEU A 71 -9.09 3.83 -3.33
C LEU A 71 -7.92 3.86 -4.33
N HIS A 72 -7.35 5.05 -4.53
CA HIS A 72 -6.11 5.18 -5.27
C HIS A 72 -4.97 4.49 -4.54
N HIS A 73 -4.06 3.85 -5.27
CA HIS A 73 -2.95 3.16 -4.64
C HIS A 73 -1.69 3.10 -5.50
N ALA A 74 -0.56 2.93 -4.84
CA ALA A 74 0.70 2.54 -5.44
C ALA A 74 1.32 1.40 -4.64
N GLY A 75 1.99 0.47 -5.31
CA GLY A 75 2.59 -0.72 -4.70
C GLY A 75 4.07 -0.87 -5.06
N CYS A 76 4.86 -1.37 -4.13
CA CYS A 76 6.26 -1.74 -4.35
C CYS A 76 6.53 -3.15 -3.81
N SER A 77 7.24 -3.97 -4.60
CA SER A 77 7.63 -5.33 -4.21
C SER A 77 9.10 -5.47 -3.80
N THR A 78 9.93 -4.43 -3.98
CA THR A 78 11.41 -4.56 -4.04
C THR A 78 12.21 -3.71 -3.04
N ALA A 79 11.63 -3.34 -1.91
CA ALA A 79 12.42 -3.05 -0.72
C ALA A 79 11.72 -3.79 0.41
N GLY A 80 12.40 -4.76 1.04
CA GLY A 80 11.82 -5.68 2.03
C GLY A 80 10.81 -5.00 2.95
N GLU A 81 9.78 -5.73 3.35
CA GLU A 81 8.62 -5.14 4.02
C GLU A 81 9.10 -4.36 5.24
N ILE A 82 8.90 -3.04 5.23
CA ILE A 82 9.18 -2.22 6.40
C ILE A 82 8.06 -2.51 7.40
N THR A 83 8.23 -3.56 8.19
CA THR A 83 7.35 -3.85 9.32
C THR A 83 7.80 -3.00 10.51
N PRO A 84 6.95 -2.83 11.55
CA PRO A 84 7.40 -2.25 12.82
C PRO A 84 8.60 -2.99 13.45
N GLN A 85 8.89 -4.22 13.03
CA GLN A 85 9.98 -5.08 13.51
C GLN A 85 11.26 -4.99 12.66
N GLY A 86 11.22 -4.33 11.49
CA GLY A 86 12.35 -4.20 10.57
C GLY A 86 12.01 -4.68 9.17
N LEU A 87 13.03 -4.94 8.35
CA LEU A 87 12.88 -5.54 7.03
C LEU A 87 12.54 -7.01 7.20
N GLU A 88 11.29 -7.38 6.90
CA GLU A 88 10.83 -8.77 6.92
C GLU A 88 10.43 -9.24 5.52
N ASP A 89 10.35 -10.56 5.35
CA ASP A 89 9.92 -11.24 4.13
C ASP A 89 8.70 -12.09 4.47
N GLY A 90 7.70 -12.08 3.60
CA GLY A 90 6.51 -12.92 3.72
C GLY A 90 5.32 -12.22 4.37
N HIS A 91 5.17 -10.93 4.17
CA HIS A 91 4.05 -10.11 4.63
C HIS A 91 3.57 -9.14 3.54
N VAL A 92 2.43 -8.52 3.82
CA VAL A 92 1.94 -7.36 3.10
C VAL A 92 1.71 -6.25 4.12
N LEU A 93 2.06 -5.02 3.77
CA LEU A 93 1.77 -3.79 4.50
C LEU A 93 0.97 -2.86 3.58
N ALA A 94 -0.15 -2.34 4.08
CA ALA A 94 -0.89 -1.26 3.46
C ALA A 94 -0.94 -0.05 4.40
N MET A 95 -0.46 1.11 3.95
CA MET A 95 -0.57 2.37 4.66
C MET A 95 -1.63 3.25 3.99
N LEU A 96 -2.68 3.58 4.72
CA LEU A 96 -3.84 4.34 4.25
C LEU A 96 -3.74 5.79 4.72
N LEU A 97 -3.95 6.72 3.80
CA LEU A 97 -3.81 8.16 4.00
C LEU A 97 -5.19 8.85 3.96
N PRO A 98 -5.72 9.35 5.09
CA PRO A 98 -6.95 10.12 5.14
C PRO A 98 -6.91 11.39 4.28
N SER A 99 -7.96 11.63 3.50
CA SER A 99 -8.09 12.82 2.64
C SER A 99 -8.13 14.13 3.44
N THR A 100 -8.54 14.08 4.71
CA THR A 100 -8.61 15.25 5.60
C THR A 100 -7.25 15.68 6.13
N ALA A 101 -6.25 14.79 6.12
CA ALA A 101 -4.93 15.02 6.72
C ALA A 101 -3.77 14.95 5.71
N PHE A 102 -4.00 14.34 4.55
CA PHE A 102 -2.99 14.12 3.52
C PHE A 102 -3.51 14.55 2.15
N THR A 103 -2.62 15.13 1.35
CA THR A 103 -2.83 15.28 -0.09
C THR A 103 -1.90 14.32 -0.81
N ALA A 104 -2.48 13.43 -1.61
CA ALA A 104 -1.74 12.49 -2.45
C ALA A 104 -2.09 12.75 -3.92
N VAL A 105 -1.05 12.86 -4.74
CA VAL A 105 -1.16 12.90 -6.21
C VAL A 105 -0.21 11.84 -6.75
N SER A 106 -0.64 11.13 -7.79
CA SER A 106 0.15 10.06 -8.40
C SER A 106 0.08 10.16 -9.92
N VAL A 107 1.22 9.93 -10.56
CA VAL A 107 1.34 9.79 -12.01
C VAL A 107 2.13 8.53 -12.34
N MET A 108 1.75 7.86 -13.42
CA MET A 108 2.53 6.75 -13.96
C MET A 108 3.69 7.32 -14.77
N VAL A 109 4.92 7.02 -14.36
CA VAL A 109 6.11 7.33 -15.16
C VAL A 109 6.36 6.18 -16.12
N GLU A 110 6.10 6.42 -17.40
CA GLU A 110 6.37 5.43 -18.45
C GLU A 110 7.87 5.33 -18.75
N ASN A 111 8.29 4.15 -19.23
CA ASN A 111 9.67 3.89 -19.71
C ASN A 111 10.77 4.33 -18.74
N LEU A 112 10.59 4.06 -17.45
CA LEU A 112 11.49 4.49 -16.35
C LEU A 112 12.98 4.24 -16.63
N SER A 113 13.33 3.11 -17.26
CA SER A 113 14.73 2.76 -17.60
C SER A 113 15.39 3.71 -18.60
N SER A 114 14.60 4.49 -19.35
CA SER A 114 15.05 5.43 -20.37
C SER A 114 14.72 6.90 -20.05
N SER A 115 13.96 7.13 -18.97
CA SER A 115 13.54 8.46 -18.54
C SER A 115 14.61 9.10 -17.65
N GLY A 116 15.08 10.29 -18.03
CA GLY A 116 15.99 11.07 -17.20
C GLY A 116 15.28 11.66 -15.98
N MET A 117 15.99 11.81 -14.86
CA MET A 117 15.45 12.35 -13.60
C MET A 117 14.80 13.74 -13.75
N ASP A 118 15.33 14.59 -14.64
CA ASP A 118 14.78 15.93 -14.90
C ASP A 118 13.35 15.85 -15.47
N ARG A 119 13.10 14.87 -16.34
CA ARG A 119 11.77 14.64 -16.91
C ARG A 119 10.79 14.14 -15.84
N ILE A 120 11.23 13.17 -15.03
CA ILE A 120 10.42 12.59 -13.95
C ILE A 120 10.02 13.69 -12.95
N THR A 121 10.99 14.53 -12.56
CA THR A 121 10.75 15.65 -11.63
C THR A 121 9.78 16.66 -12.25
N GLY A 122 9.96 17.00 -13.53
CA GLY A 122 9.04 17.89 -14.25
C GLY A 122 7.60 17.36 -14.31
N GLU A 123 7.39 16.08 -14.62
CA GLU A 123 6.05 15.47 -14.64
C GLU A 123 5.37 15.55 -13.25
N VAL A 124 6.12 15.29 -12.17
CA VAL A 124 5.62 15.40 -10.80
C VAL A 124 5.31 16.85 -10.39
N GLU A 125 6.13 17.82 -10.81
CA GLU A 125 5.90 19.25 -10.53
C GLU A 125 4.58 19.74 -11.13
N THR A 126 4.15 19.19 -12.27
CA THR A 126 2.87 19.57 -12.90
C THR A 126 1.63 19.04 -12.18
N LEU A 127 1.78 18.15 -11.19
CA LEU A 127 0.65 17.62 -10.41
C LEU A 127 0.22 18.54 -9.26
N ARG A 128 0.92 19.67 -9.05
CA ARG A 128 0.66 20.64 -7.99
C ARG A 128 -0.39 21.67 -8.37
#